data_AF-A0A921KYE9-F1
#
_entry.id   AF-A0A921KYE9-F1
#
_cell.length_a   1.000
_cell.length_b   1.000
_cell.length_c   1.000
_cell.angle_alpha   90.00
_cell.angle_beta   90.00
_cell.angle_gamma   90.00
#
_symmetry.space_group_name_H-M   'P 1'
#
loop_
_entity.id
_entity.type
_entity.pdbx_description
1 polymer ?
#
loop_
_entity_poly.entity_id
_entity_poly.type
_entity_poly.pdbx_seq_one_letter_code
_entity_poly.pdbx_strand_id
1 'polypeptide(L)'
;MKLRVTEYLTFSLIILLIGISLFMLMSLLFSGINFSRTNELKNINYGLGYAQKIMLNNMLNFAQYFIFFLISPFLIIIDLAITVYQIYISIQIRGVSNTFSLLWAHAIFEIPNMLLYMCLSFKSLRVFLASKKLHSLIDFWKENKKLYFLSLLLIIFASFIEGMVN
;
A
#
# COMPACT_ATOMS: atom_id res chain seq x y z
N MET A 1 -18.06 -13.26 9.24
CA MET A 1 -16.74 -13.92 9.28
C MET A 1 -15.64 -12.92 9.66
N LYS A 2 -14.94 -13.13 10.77
CA LYS A 2 -13.84 -12.24 11.22
C LYS A 2 -12.52 -12.60 10.54
N LEU A 3 -11.75 -11.59 10.13
CA LEU A 3 -10.41 -11.77 9.60
C LEU A 3 -9.49 -12.32 10.69
N ARG A 4 -8.81 -13.43 10.42
CA ARG A 4 -7.81 -13.99 11.33
C ARG A 4 -6.44 -13.38 11.07
N VAL A 5 -5.65 -13.22 12.12
CA VAL A 5 -4.27 -12.71 12.03
C VAL A 5 -3.42 -13.57 11.09
N THR A 6 -3.58 -14.89 11.12
CA THR A 6 -2.87 -15.81 10.23
C THR A 6 -3.19 -15.57 8.75
N GLU A 7 -4.44 -15.20 8.44
CA GLU A 7 -4.85 -14.88 7.06
C GLU A 7 -4.24 -13.57 6.58
N TYR A 8 -4.17 -12.57 7.47
CA TYR A 8 -3.45 -11.33 7.20
C TYR A 8 -1.96 -11.59 6.96
N LEU A 9 -1.29 -12.31 7.85
CA LEU A 9 0.14 -12.63 7.71
C LEU A 9 0.44 -13.42 6.43
N THR A 10 -0.39 -14.42 6.11
CA THR A 10 -0.24 -15.21 4.88
C THR A 10 -0.42 -14.33 3.64
N PHE A 11 -1.43 -13.46 3.63
CA PHE A 11 -1.64 -12.51 2.56
C PHE A 11 -0.44 -11.56 2.40
N SER A 12 0.03 -10.97 3.50
CA SER A 12 1.21 -10.09 3.50
C SER A 12 2.45 -10.78 2.93
N LEU A 13 2.73 -12.02 3.32
CA LEU A 13 3.85 -12.80 2.79
C LEU A 13 3.72 -13.04 1.28
N ILE A 14 2.53 -13.39 0.81
CA ILE A 14 2.28 -13.57 -0.63
C ILE A 14 2.54 -12.27 -1.39
N ILE A 15 2.01 -11.13 -0.92
CA ILE A 15 2.22 -9.84 -1.58
C ILE A 15 3.71 -9.46 -1.60
N LEU A 16 4.43 -9.69 -0.50
CA LEU A 16 5.87 -9.44 -0.43
C LEU A 16 6.66 -10.30 -1.43
N LEU A 17 6.33 -11.59 -1.54
CA LEU A 17 6.98 -12.49 -2.50
C LEU A 17 6.72 -12.07 -3.95
N ILE A 18 5.49 -11.66 -4.26
CA ILE A 18 5.15 -11.12 -5.59
C ILE A 18 5.91 -9.81 -5.84
N GLY A 19 5.99 -8.92 -4.85
CA GLY A 19 6.73 -7.67 -4.94
C GLY A 19 8.22 -7.87 -5.22
N ILE A 20 8.86 -8.81 -4.50
CA ILE A 20 10.26 -9.20 -4.74
C ILE A 20 10.43 -9.76 -6.15
N SER A 21 9.52 -10.65 -6.59
CA SER A 21 9.57 -11.25 -7.92
C SER A 21 9.43 -10.19 -9.02
N LEU A 22 8.52 -9.23 -8.85
CA LEU A 22 8.35 -8.09 -9.76
C LEU A 22 9.59 -7.20 -9.77
N PHE A 23 10.22 -6.96 -8.62
CA PHE A 23 11.44 -6.17 -8.54
C PHE A 23 12.59 -6.82 -9.32
N MET A 24 12.76 -8.13 -9.15
CA MET A 24 13.75 -8.91 -9.92
C MET A 24 13.47 -8.85 -11.43
N LEU A 25 12.19 -8.95 -11.82
CA LEU A 25 11.78 -8.80 -13.21
C LEU A 25 12.11 -7.40 -13.76
N MET A 26 11.81 -6.34 -13.00
CA MET A 26 12.13 -4.96 -13.40
C MET A 26 13.65 -4.77 -13.56
N SER A 27 14.44 -5.28 -12.61
CA SER A 27 15.89 -5.25 -12.69
C SER A 27 16.41 -5.92 -13.97
N LEU A 28 15.84 -7.06 -14.36
CA LEU A 28 16.22 -7.78 -15.57
C LEU A 28 15.80 -7.05 -16.86
N LEU A 29 14.60 -6.47 -16.89
CA LEU A 29 14.09 -5.76 -18.08
C LEU A 29 14.79 -4.43 -18.31
N PHE A 30 15.26 -3.77 -17.25
CA PHE A 30 15.74 -2.40 -17.28
C PHE A 30 17.23 -2.24 -16.92
N SER A 31 18.00 -3.33 -16.85
CA SER A 31 19.42 -3.35 -16.43
C SER A 31 20.37 -2.50 -17.27
N GLY A 32 19.93 -1.98 -18.42
CA GLY A 32 20.72 -1.16 -19.34
C GLY A 32 20.27 0.31 -19.46
N ILE A 33 19.23 0.74 -18.72
CA ILE A 33 18.72 2.11 -18.81
C ILE A 33 19.42 2.99 -17.77
N ASN A 34 20.03 4.08 -18.23
CA ASN A 34 20.64 5.07 -17.33
C ASN A 34 19.63 6.13 -16.88
N PHE A 35 19.08 5.96 -15.68
CA PHE A 35 18.09 6.88 -15.10
C PHE A 35 18.72 8.12 -14.43
N SER A 36 20.05 8.26 -14.38
CA SER A 36 20.72 9.36 -13.68
C SER A 36 20.48 10.76 -14.29
N ARG A 37 19.83 10.85 -15.45
CA ARG A 37 19.53 12.11 -16.16
C ARG A 37 18.24 12.82 -15.69
N THR A 38 17.42 12.21 -14.85
CA THR A 38 16.13 12.80 -14.40
C THR A 38 16.22 13.50 -13.04
N ASN A 39 17.39 14.07 -12.70
CA ASN A 39 17.64 14.76 -11.44
C ASN A 39 16.91 16.12 -11.36
N GLU A 40 15.59 16.09 -11.29
CA GLU A 40 14.86 17.13 -10.59
C GLU A 40 14.58 16.63 -9.16
N LEU A 41 15.53 16.90 -8.26
CA LEU A 41 15.26 16.87 -6.82
C LEU A 41 14.22 17.95 -6.54
N LYS A 42 12.94 17.58 -6.65
CA LYS A 42 11.85 18.44 -6.24
C LYS A 42 12.06 18.73 -4.75
N ASN A 43 12.32 20.00 -4.40
CA ASN A 43 12.31 20.41 -2.99
C ASN A 43 10.92 20.08 -2.43
N ILE A 44 10.87 19.08 -1.55
CA ILE A 44 9.64 18.70 -0.87
C ILE A 44 9.47 19.71 0.27
N ASN A 45 8.43 20.53 0.20
CA ASN A 45 8.07 21.42 1.29
C ASN A 45 7.33 20.60 2.36
N TYR A 46 8.06 20.18 3.37
CA TYR A 46 7.53 19.48 4.53
C TYR A 46 6.64 20.38 5.41
N GLY A 47 5.90 19.77 6.33
CA GLY A 47 4.94 20.44 7.21
C GLY A 47 3.49 20.04 6.94
N LEU A 48 2.56 20.78 7.56
CA LEU A 48 1.13 20.42 7.58
C LEU A 48 0.52 20.21 6.19
N GLY A 49 0.91 21.04 5.20
CA GLY A 49 0.41 20.91 3.83
C GLY A 49 0.86 19.62 3.14
N TYR A 50 2.03 19.08 3.50
CA TYR A 50 2.51 17.80 2.98
C TYR A 50 1.86 16.63 3.71
N ALA A 51 1.72 16.71 5.03
CA ALA A 51 0.96 15.75 5.84
C ALA A 51 -0.48 15.56 5.31
N GLN A 52 -1.16 16.66 4.98
CA GLN A 52 -2.51 16.62 4.40
C GLN A 52 -2.57 15.91 3.05
N LYS A 53 -1.56 16.09 2.19
CA LYS A 53 -1.50 15.42 0.89
C LYS A 53 -1.30 13.91 1.04
N ILE A 54 -0.39 13.50 1.93
CA ILE A 54 -0.17 12.09 2.26
C ILE A 54 -1.46 11.47 2.81
N MET A 55 -2.10 12.16 3.77
CA MET A 55 -3.35 11.70 4.37
C MET A 55 -4.45 11.55 3.34
N LEU A 56 -4.65 12.54 2.45
CA LEU A 56 -5.66 12.47 1.41
C LEU A 56 -5.39 11.31 0.45
N ASN A 57 -4.14 11.12 0.03
CA ASN A 57 -3.75 10.01 -0.85
C ASN A 57 -4.05 8.65 -0.21
N ASN A 58 -3.66 8.45 1.05
CA ASN A 58 -3.87 7.20 1.76
C ASN A 58 -5.35 6.96 2.11
N MET A 59 -6.11 8.02 2.37
CA MET A 59 -7.58 7.94 2.51
C MET A 59 -8.26 7.56 1.20
N LEU A 60 -7.80 8.09 0.06
CA LEU A 60 -8.31 7.71 -1.26
C LEU A 60 -8.01 6.25 -1.58
N ASN A 61 -6.79 5.78 -1.32
CA ASN A 61 -6.42 4.37 -1.50
C ASN A 61 -7.32 3.47 -0.63
N PHE A 62 -7.48 3.80 0.65
CA PHE A 62 -8.38 3.06 1.53
C PHE A 62 -9.81 3.03 1.00
N ALA A 63 -10.35 4.18 0.57
CA ALA A 63 -11.70 4.27 0.01
C ALA A 63 -11.86 3.47 -1.28
N GLN A 64 -10.85 3.49 -2.17
CA GLN A 64 -10.85 2.68 -3.39
C GLN A 64 -10.92 1.19 -3.04
N TYR A 65 -10.09 0.71 -2.11
CA TYR A 65 -10.13 -0.69 -1.68
C TYR A 65 -11.44 -1.06 -1.00
N PHE A 66 -12.05 -0.15 -0.24
CA PHE A 66 -13.32 -0.40 0.42
C PHE A 66 -14.48 -0.48 -0.59
N ILE A 67 -14.57 0.48 -1.51
CA ILE A 67 -15.69 0.62 -2.46
C ILE A 67 -15.53 -0.36 -3.63
N PHE A 68 -14.35 -0.41 -4.23
CA PHE A 68 -14.05 -1.20 -5.42
C PHE A 68 -13.50 -2.60 -5.09
N PHE A 69 -13.96 -3.19 -3.98
CA PHE A 69 -13.51 -4.51 -3.54
C PHE A 69 -13.68 -5.60 -4.61
N LEU A 70 -14.66 -5.46 -5.51
CA LEU A 70 -14.90 -6.39 -6.62
C LEU A 70 -13.71 -6.51 -7.59
N ILE A 71 -12.98 -5.42 -7.78
CA ILE A 71 -11.80 -5.35 -8.65
C ILE A 71 -10.49 -5.33 -7.85
N SER A 72 -10.55 -5.65 -6.55
CA SER A 72 -9.39 -5.63 -5.65
C SER A 72 -8.16 -6.40 -6.15
N PRO A 73 -8.26 -7.55 -6.85
CA PRO A 73 -7.07 -8.21 -7.39
C PRO A 73 -6.33 -7.33 -8.40
N PHE A 74 -7.05 -6.59 -9.24
CA PHE A 74 -6.45 -5.67 -10.21
C PHE A 74 -5.83 -4.46 -9.52
N LEU A 75 -6.53 -3.89 -8.52
CA LEU A 75 -5.97 -2.79 -7.72
C LEU A 75 -4.66 -3.20 -7.04
N ILE A 76 -4.62 -4.38 -6.41
CA ILE A 76 -3.40 -4.94 -5.79
C ILE A 76 -2.25 -5.05 -6.80
N ILE A 77 -2.51 -5.57 -8.00
CA ILE A 77 -1.46 -5.72 -9.03
C ILE A 77 -0.94 -4.35 -9.48
N ILE A 78 -1.84 -3.39 -9.71
CA ILE A 78 -1.48 -2.03 -10.15
C ILE A 78 -0.63 -1.34 -9.09
N ASP A 79 -1.10 -1.32 -7.84
CA ASP A 79 -0.38 -0.68 -6.74
C ASP A 79 0.99 -1.33 -6.53
N LEU A 80 1.04 -2.66 -6.53
CA LEU A 80 2.31 -3.38 -6.37
C LEU A 80 3.30 -3.08 -7.51
N ALA A 81 2.83 -3.03 -8.76
CA ALA A 81 3.67 -2.70 -9.90
C ALA A 81 4.18 -1.25 -9.83
N ILE A 82 3.32 -0.29 -9.47
CA ILE A 82 3.69 1.12 -9.31
C ILE A 82 4.71 1.27 -8.19
N THR A 83 4.46 0.69 -7.01
CA THR A 83 5.37 0.76 -5.86
C THR A 83 6.73 0.13 -6.20
N VAL A 84 6.75 -1.06 -6.78
CA VAL A 84 8.00 -1.73 -7.18
C VAL A 84 8.77 -0.91 -8.22
N TYR A 85 8.08 -0.35 -9.21
CA TYR A 85 8.69 0.51 -10.23
C TYR A 85 9.29 1.78 -9.60
N GLN A 86 8.57 2.46 -8.71
CA GLN A 86 9.07 3.65 -8.02
C GLN A 86 10.30 3.34 -7.15
N ILE A 87 10.29 2.21 -6.43
CA ILE A 87 11.44 1.75 -5.65
C ILE A 87 12.63 1.46 -6.58
N TYR A 88 12.40 0.75 -7.68
CA TYR A 88 13.43 0.46 -8.67
C TYR A 88 14.07 1.74 -9.21
N ILE A 89 13.27 2.68 -9.71
CA ILE A 89 13.76 3.95 -10.23
C ILE A 89 14.50 4.77 -9.16
N SER A 90 13.97 4.81 -7.93
CA SER A 90 14.63 5.49 -6.81
C SER A 90 16.01 4.92 -6.53
N ILE A 91 16.17 3.59 -6.54
CA ILE A 91 17.46 2.91 -6.37
C ILE A 91 18.41 3.29 -7.51
N GLN A 92 17.94 3.31 -8.75
CA GLN A 92 18.77 3.67 -9.91
C GLN A 92 19.25 5.14 -9.87
N ILE A 93 18.42 6.06 -9.35
CA ILE A 93 18.75 7.50 -9.31
C ILE A 93 19.62 7.85 -8.10
N ARG A 94 19.27 7.34 -6.91
CA ARG A 94 19.81 7.81 -5.61
C ARG A 94 20.64 6.78 -4.88
N GLY A 95 20.65 5.53 -5.36
CA GLY A 95 21.30 4.40 -4.71
C GLY A 95 20.46 3.76 -3.61
N VAL A 96 20.74 2.49 -3.33
CA VAL A 96 20.00 1.63 -2.40
C VAL A 96 19.85 2.26 -1.00
N SER A 97 20.96 2.74 -0.42
CA SER A 97 20.97 3.29 0.94
C SER A 97 20.01 4.48 1.10
N ASN A 98 20.03 5.42 0.17
CA ASN A 98 19.20 6.62 0.22
C ASN A 98 17.73 6.31 -0.03
N THR A 99 17.43 5.36 -0.91
CA THR A 99 16.06 4.89 -1.12
C THR A 99 15.50 4.25 0.13
N PHE A 100 16.26 3.38 0.80
CA PHE A 100 15.81 2.74 2.03
C PHE A 100 15.66 3.73 3.19
N SER A 101 16.56 4.71 3.35
CA SER A 101 16.41 5.72 4.40
C SER A 101 15.14 6.56 4.22
N LEU A 102 14.78 6.89 2.97
CA LEU A 102 13.54 7.61 2.65
C LEU A 102 12.29 6.74 2.84
N LEU A 103 12.35 5.46 2.47
CA LEU A 103 11.24 4.51 2.63
C LEU A 103 10.97 4.17 4.09
N TRP A 104 12.04 4.00 4.89
CA TRP A 104 11.93 3.49 6.26
C TRP A 104 11.08 4.36 7.16
N ALA A 105 11.15 5.69 6.99
CA ALA A 105 10.45 6.66 7.82
C ALA A 105 8.92 6.47 7.81
N HIS A 106 8.34 6.05 6.69
CA HIS A 106 6.88 5.85 6.54
C HIS A 106 6.48 4.38 6.46
N ALA A 107 7.37 3.50 5.98
CA ALA A 107 7.09 2.09 5.73
C ALA A 107 6.57 1.31 6.94
N ILE A 108 7.00 1.66 8.16
CA ILE A 108 6.66 0.93 9.39
C ILE A 108 5.15 0.95 9.66
N PHE A 109 4.47 2.07 9.41
CA PHE A 109 3.03 2.19 9.65
C PHE A 109 2.23 2.03 8.36
N GLU A 110 2.71 2.59 7.26
CA GLU A 110 1.99 2.63 6.00
C GLU A 110 1.89 1.24 5.35
N ILE A 111 2.99 0.48 5.29
CA ILE A 111 2.98 -0.84 4.62
C ILE A 111 2.06 -1.83 5.34
N PRO A 112 2.15 -2.04 6.67
CA PRO A 112 1.22 -2.94 7.36
C PRO A 112 -0.23 -2.50 7.20
N ASN A 113 -0.49 -1.19 7.21
CA ASN A 113 -1.84 -0.67 7.05
C ASN A 113 -2.37 -0.88 5.62
N MET A 114 -1.53 -0.66 4.61
CA MET A 114 -1.84 -0.93 3.21
C MET A 114 -2.18 -2.39 2.98
N LEU A 115 -1.34 -3.29 3.48
CA LEU A 115 -1.60 -4.72 3.42
C LEU A 115 -2.89 -5.10 4.14
N LEU A 116 -3.24 -4.42 5.24
CA LEU A 116 -4.46 -4.67 5.99
C LEU A 116 -5.71 -4.33 5.16
N TYR A 117 -5.79 -3.13 4.59
CA TYR A 117 -6.98 -2.76 3.81
C TYR A 117 -7.04 -3.49 2.46
N MET A 118 -5.90 -3.84 1.83
CA MET A 118 -5.85 -4.73 0.68
C MET A 118 -6.40 -6.13 1.02
N CYS A 119 -6.00 -6.69 2.16
CA CYS A 119 -6.47 -8.01 2.62
C CYS A 119 -7.97 -8.00 2.94
N LEU A 120 -8.45 -6.96 3.64
CA LEU A 120 -9.88 -6.78 3.94
C LEU A 120 -10.71 -6.66 2.65
N SER A 121 -10.20 -5.94 1.65
CA SER A 121 -10.83 -5.81 0.34
C SER A 121 -10.89 -7.14 -0.41
N PHE A 122 -9.77 -7.86 -0.48
CA PHE A 122 -9.71 -9.18 -1.12
C PHE A 122 -10.62 -10.21 -0.42
N LYS A 123 -10.71 -10.16 0.92
CA LYS A 123 -11.63 -11.00 1.69
C LYS A 123 -13.09 -10.62 1.47
N SER A 124 -13.39 -9.33 1.32
CA SER A 124 -14.72 -8.85 0.94
C SER A 124 -15.15 -9.45 -0.40
N LEU A 125 -14.24 -9.46 -1.39
CA LEU A 125 -14.48 -10.13 -2.68
C LEU A 125 -14.73 -11.63 -2.49
N ARG A 126 -13.89 -12.33 -1.72
CA ARG A 126 -14.06 -13.78 -1.49
C ARG A 126 -15.39 -14.11 -0.81
N VAL A 127 -15.80 -13.33 0.19
CA VAL A 127 -17.08 -13.50 0.87
C VAL A 127 -18.22 -13.31 -0.12
N PHE A 128 -18.17 -12.24 -0.92
CA PHE A 128 -19.19 -11.96 -1.93
C PHE A 128 -19.27 -13.06 -3.00
N LEU A 129 -18.13 -13.54 -3.51
CA LEU A 129 -18.10 -14.62 -4.51
C LEU A 129 -18.62 -15.96 -3.96
N ALA A 130 -18.31 -16.26 -2.69
CA ALA A 130 -18.73 -17.51 -2.05
C ALA A 130 -20.22 -17.50 -1.68
N SER A 131 -20.71 -16.39 -1.11
CA SER A 131 -22.11 -16.31 -0.66
C SER A 131 -23.07 -15.87 -1.76
N LYS A 132 -22.59 -15.12 -2.76
CA LYS A 132 -23.36 -14.37 -3.76
C LYS A 132 -24.43 -13.46 -3.15
N LYS A 133 -24.26 -13.05 -1.89
CA LYS A 133 -25.23 -12.29 -1.11
C LYS A 133 -24.57 -11.07 -0.48
N LEU A 134 -25.15 -9.90 -0.74
CA LEU A 134 -24.70 -8.62 -0.19
C LEU A 134 -24.84 -8.57 1.35
N HIS A 135 -25.83 -9.27 1.90
CA HIS A 135 -25.99 -9.38 3.36
C HIS A 135 -24.75 -9.97 4.05
N SER A 136 -24.19 -11.05 3.49
CA SER A 136 -22.97 -11.68 4.05
C SER A 136 -21.75 -10.76 3.99
N LEU A 137 -21.69 -9.87 2.99
CA LEU A 137 -20.65 -8.84 2.88
C LEU A 137 -20.82 -7.78 3.98
N ILE A 138 -22.04 -7.31 4.20
CA ILE A 138 -22.35 -6.36 5.29
C ILE A 138 -21.99 -6.96 6.65
N ASP A 139 -22.29 -8.25 6.87
CA ASP A 139 -21.94 -8.94 8.10
C ASP A 139 -20.43 -9.04 8.28
N PHE A 140 -19.69 -9.35 7.19
CA PHE A 140 -18.23 -9.29 7.19
C PHE A 140 -17.71 -7.90 7.58
N TRP A 141 -18.25 -6.81 7.01
CA TRP A 141 -17.83 -5.46 7.38
C TRP A 141 -18.15 -5.11 8.83
N LYS A 142 -19.33 -5.49 9.33
CA LYS A 142 -19.72 -5.27 10.73
C LYS A 142 -18.80 -5.99 11.70
N GLU A 143 -18.45 -7.23 11.41
CA GLU A 143 -17.55 -8.03 12.26
C GLU A 143 -16.10 -7.49 12.25
N ASN A 144 -15.67 -6.89 11.14
CA ASN A 144 -14.32 -6.34 10.96
C ASN A 144 -14.24 -4.82 11.12
N LYS A 145 -15.31 -4.14 11.56
CA LYS A 145 -15.39 -2.67 11.69
C LYS A 145 -14.24 -2.06 12.51
N LYS A 146 -13.76 -2.78 13.52
CA LYS A 146 -12.62 -2.35 14.36
C LYS A 146 -11.32 -2.27 13.55
N LEU A 147 -11.11 -3.17 12.59
CA LEU A 147 -9.93 -3.17 11.72
C LEU A 147 -10.00 -2.04 10.70
N TYR A 148 -11.18 -1.78 10.13
CA TYR A 148 -11.38 -0.60 9.26
C TYR A 148 -11.13 0.70 10.02
N PHE A 149 -11.65 0.83 11.25
CA PHE A 149 -11.40 1.99 12.09
C PHE A 149 -9.93 2.13 12.48
N LEU A 150 -9.27 1.03 12.85
CA LEU A 150 -7.83 1.00 13.11
C LEU A 150 -7.04 1.47 11.89
N SER A 151 -7.45 1.03 10.70
CA SER A 151 -6.78 1.41 9.45
C SER A 151 -6.88 2.92 9.20
N LEU A 152 -8.06 3.52 9.43
CA LEU A 152 -8.25 4.97 9.35
C LEU A 152 -7.37 5.72 10.36
N LEU A 153 -7.28 5.24 11.61
CA LEU A 153 -6.39 5.84 12.60
C LEU A 153 -4.92 5.77 12.16
N LEU A 154 -4.47 4.63 11.64
CA LEU A 154 -3.11 4.46 11.15
C LEU A 154 -2.80 5.40 9.98
N ILE A 155 -3.76 5.67 9.09
CA ILE A 155 -3.59 6.66 8.01
C ILE A 155 -3.30 8.04 8.61
N ILE A 156 -4.10 8.47 9.59
CA ILE A 156 -3.93 9.79 10.23
C ILE A 156 -2.56 9.86 10.90
N PHE A 157 -2.23 8.88 11.75
CA PHE A 157 -0.95 8.87 12.47
C PHE A 157 0.26 8.82 11.53
N ALA A 158 0.26 7.93 10.54
CA ALA A 158 1.36 7.80 9.59
C ALA A 158 1.57 9.11 8.81
N SER A 159 0.49 9.74 8.36
CA SER A 159 0.57 10.97 7.56
C SER A 159 1.10 12.16 8.36
N PHE A 160 0.75 12.25 9.65
CA PHE A 160 1.31 13.27 10.53
C PHE A 160 2.80 13.04 10.82
N ILE A 161 3.20 11.80 11.12
CA ILE A 161 4.59 11.46 11.36
C ILE A 161 5.42 11.78 10.10
N GLU A 162 5.01 11.28 8.94
CA GLU A 162 5.73 11.47 7.69
C GLU A 162 5.75 12.94 7.24
N GLY A 163 4.62 13.64 7.38
CA GLY A 163 4.52 15.03 6.94
C GLY A 163 5.21 16.04 7.85
N MET A 164 5.53 15.67 9.11
CA MET A 164 6.19 16.54 10.08
C MET A 164 7.66 16.20 10.35
N VAL A 165 8.10 14.94 10.13
CA VAL A 165 9.42 14.44 10.60
C VAL A 165 10.43 14.20 9.46
N ASN A 166 10.10 14.54 8.21
CA ASN A 166 11.09 14.62 7.13
C ASN A 166 11.31 16.08 6.71
#